data_AF-A0A915Q5Y3-F1
#
_entry.id   AF-A0A915Q5Y3-F1
#
_cell.length_a   1.000
_cell.length_b   1.000
_cell.length_c   1.000
_cell.angle_alpha   90.00
_cell.angle_beta   90.00
_cell.angle_gamma   90.00
#
_symmetry.space_group_name_H-M   'P 1'
#
loop_
_entity.id
_entity.type
_entity.pdbx_description
1 polymer ?
#
loop_
_entity_poly.entity_id
_entity_poly.type
_entity_poly.pdbx_seq_one_letter_code
_entity_poly.pdbx_strand_id
1 'polypeptide(L)'
;MLLPTIAERIDSSDNLLDFGAGPTIHVSVVFRNKINNIYLADYLPQNRQELFRWTNGTSSFDWTSVLKMIATVEGSGWLQLKEMEQHTKAKVSIYQCKNKISKN
;
A
#
# COMPACT_ATOMS: atom_id res chain seq x y z
N MET A 1 12.66 -1.21 10.29
CA MET A 1 11.95 -0.94 9.02
C MET A 1 12.09 0.55 8.73
N LEU A 2 12.62 0.95 7.56
CA LEU A 2 12.94 2.36 7.27
C LEU A 2 11.71 3.20 6.85
N LEU A 3 10.73 2.56 6.17
CA LEU A 3 9.59 3.25 5.57
C LEU A 3 8.70 4.02 6.56
N PRO A 4 8.28 3.46 7.72
CA PRO A 4 7.49 4.24 8.69
C PRO A 4 8.22 5.47 9.21
N THR A 5 9.54 5.36 9.45
CA THR A 5 10.35 6.51 9.88
C THR A 5 10.46 7.58 8.79
N ILE A 6 10.42 7.21 7.52
CA ILE A 6 10.35 8.16 6.40
C ILE A 6 8.98 8.85 6.38
N ALA A 7 7.88 8.07 6.50
CA ALA A 7 6.53 8.60 6.47
C ALA A 7 6.25 9.63 7.58
N GLU A 8 6.82 9.43 8.77
CA GLU A 8 6.70 10.41 9.86
C GLU A 8 7.39 11.75 9.56
N ARG A 9 8.45 11.74 8.74
CA ARG A 9 9.25 12.92 8.41
C ARG A 9 8.75 13.70 7.21
N ILE A 10 7.72 13.20 6.53
CA ILE A 10 7.08 13.94 5.44
C ILE A 10 5.79 14.61 5.92
N ASP A 11 5.50 15.76 5.32
CA ASP A 11 4.21 16.42 5.47
C ASP A 11 3.12 15.62 4.75
N SER A 12 1.88 15.87 5.16
CA SER A 12 0.71 15.30 4.47
C SER A 12 0.63 15.79 3.03
N SER A 13 0.17 14.92 2.13
CA SER A 13 -0.01 15.21 0.71
C SER A 13 -1.29 14.56 0.21
N ASP A 14 -1.88 15.09 -0.85
CA ASP A 14 -3.10 14.50 -1.40
C ASP A 14 -2.85 13.18 -2.10
N ASN A 15 -1.70 13.02 -2.76
CA ASN A 15 -1.49 11.93 -3.71
C ASN A 15 -0.13 11.25 -3.51
N LEU A 16 -0.14 9.92 -3.57
CA LEU A 16 1.05 9.07 -3.61
C LEU A 16 0.93 8.08 -4.77
N LEU A 17 1.98 7.96 -5.58
CA LEU A 17 2.11 6.91 -6.60
C LEU A 17 3.18 5.91 -6.15
N ASP A 18 2.77 4.67 -5.91
CA ASP A 18 3.66 3.53 -5.68
C ASP A 18 3.86 2.80 -7.02
N PHE A 19 4.97 3.15 -7.70
CA PHE A 19 5.30 2.63 -9.03
C PHE A 19 6.18 1.39 -8.91
N GLY A 20 5.66 0.25 -9.38
CA GLY A 20 6.28 -1.06 -9.14
C GLY A 20 5.86 -1.65 -7.79
N ALA A 21 4.63 -1.41 -7.35
CA ALA A 21 4.09 -1.87 -6.06
C ALA A 21 4.16 -3.40 -5.86
N GLY A 22 4.26 -4.16 -6.95
CA GLY A 22 4.15 -5.61 -6.91
C GLY A 22 2.78 -6.06 -6.39
N PRO A 23 2.69 -7.25 -5.79
CA PRO A 23 1.47 -7.72 -5.12
C PRO A 23 1.41 -7.26 -3.64
N THR A 24 2.06 -6.16 -3.26
CA THR A 24 2.28 -5.81 -1.85
C THR A 24 1.61 -4.51 -1.42
N ILE A 25 1.32 -4.37 -0.12
CA ILE A 25 0.52 -3.24 0.41
C ILE A 25 1.27 -2.36 1.42
N HIS A 26 2.49 -2.75 1.81
CA HIS A 26 3.20 -2.17 2.95
C HIS A 26 3.46 -0.66 2.80
N VAL A 27 3.78 -0.18 1.59
CA VAL A 27 3.89 1.25 1.29
C VAL A 27 2.56 1.96 1.55
N SER A 28 1.46 1.44 1.01
CA SER A 28 0.13 2.04 1.19
C SER A 28 -0.24 2.14 2.67
N VAL A 29 0.00 1.07 3.44
CA VAL A 29 -0.32 1.04 4.88
C VAL A 29 0.51 2.07 5.66
N VAL A 30 1.80 2.17 5.37
CA VAL A 30 2.69 3.14 6.04
C VAL A 30 2.25 4.59 5.79
N PHE A 31 1.86 4.92 4.57
CA PHE A 31 1.48 6.30 4.21
C PHE A 31 0.00 6.63 4.47
N ARG A 32 -0.79 5.68 4.99
CA ARG A 32 -2.25 5.81 5.16
C ARG A 32 -2.69 7.04 5.95
N ASN A 33 -1.89 7.51 6.92
CA ASN A 33 -2.22 8.65 7.77
C ASN A 33 -1.76 10.00 7.19
N LYS A 34 -0.93 9.98 6.15
CA LYS A 34 -0.34 11.17 5.52
C LYS A 34 -0.93 11.48 4.15
N ILE A 35 -1.52 10.47 3.50
CA ILE A 35 -1.97 10.55 2.12
C ILE A 35 -3.48 10.35 2.01
N ASN A 36 -4.13 11.11 1.13
CA ASN A 36 -5.56 10.99 0.84
C ASN A 36 -5.84 9.95 -0.25
N ASN A 37 -5.08 9.97 -1.35
CA ASN A 37 -5.21 9.07 -2.51
C ASN A 37 -3.91 8.31 -2.77
N ILE A 38 -3.97 6.99 -2.77
CA ILE A 38 -2.82 6.10 -2.98
C ILE A 38 -3.02 5.31 -4.28
N TYR A 39 -2.12 5.53 -5.22
CA TYR A 39 -2.15 4.89 -6.54
C TYR A 39 -1.11 3.77 -6.58
N LEU A 40 -1.58 2.53 -6.68
CA LEU A 40 -0.72 1.35 -6.84
C LEU A 40 -0.58 1.02 -8.32
N ALA A 41 0.62 1.14 -8.86
CA ALA A 41 0.90 0.83 -10.25
C ALA A 41 1.90 -0.32 -10.38
N ASP A 42 1.59 -1.31 -11.21
CA ASP A 42 2.51 -2.40 -11.53
C ASP A 42 2.39 -2.83 -13.00
N TYR A 43 3.46 -3.40 -13.56
CA TYR A 43 3.51 -3.86 -14.94
C TYR A 43 2.85 -5.25 -15.10
N LEU A 44 3.04 -6.16 -14.15
CA LEU A 44 2.60 -7.54 -14.27
C LEU A 44 1.12 -7.69 -13.89
N PRO A 45 0.27 -8.28 -14.76
CA PRO A 45 -1.15 -8.47 -14.47
C PRO A 45 -1.43 -9.23 -13.17
N GLN A 46 -0.64 -10.27 -12.87
CA GLN A 46 -0.81 -11.08 -11.66
C GLN A 46 -0.60 -10.30 -10.37
N ASN A 47 0.32 -9.32 -10.36
CA ASN A 47 0.57 -8.46 -9.21
C ASN A 47 -0.64 -7.57 -8.94
N ARG A 48 -1.16 -6.91 -9.98
CA ARG A 48 -2.37 -6.09 -9.88
C ARG A 48 -3.59 -6.91 -9.49
N GLN A 49 -3.73 -8.12 -10.02
CA GLN A 49 -4.84 -8.99 -9.66
C GLN A 49 -4.82 -9.37 -8.18
N GLU A 50 -3.64 -9.59 -7.60
CA GLU A 50 -3.52 -9.80 -6.15
C GLU A 50 -3.92 -8.56 -5.36
N LEU A 51 -3.50 -7.37 -5.79
CA LEU A 51 -3.94 -6.12 -5.16
C LEU A 51 -5.47 -5.94 -5.23
N PHE A 52 -6.10 -6.27 -6.37
CA PHE A 52 -7.56 -6.25 -6.50
C PHE A 52 -8.26 -7.27 -5.60
N ARG A 53 -7.69 -8.48 -5.47
CA ARG A 53 -8.19 -9.47 -4.51
C ARG A 53 -8.10 -8.94 -3.09
N TRP A 54 -6.99 -8.30 -2.74
CA TRP A 54 -6.80 -7.70 -1.43
C TRP A 54 -7.82 -6.57 -1.14
N THR A 55 -8.02 -5.62 -2.06
CA THR A 55 -9.03 -4.55 -1.89
C THR A 55 -10.44 -5.10 -1.77
N ASN A 56 -10.74 -6.19 -2.49
CA ASN A 56 -12.06 -6.84 -2.46
C ASN A 56 -12.25 -7.83 -1.30
N GLY A 57 -11.22 -8.05 -0.47
CA GLY A 57 -11.27 -9.01 0.65
C GLY A 57 -11.26 -10.48 0.23
N THR A 58 -10.80 -10.78 -1.00
CA THR A 58 -10.70 -12.15 -1.55
C THR A 58 -9.26 -12.63 -1.71
N SER A 59 -8.28 -11.87 -1.23
CA SER A 59 -6.88 -12.31 -1.15
C SER A 59 -6.71 -13.43 -0.13
N SER A 60 -5.88 -14.41 -0.45
CA SER A 60 -5.52 -15.50 0.46
C SER A 60 -4.30 -15.17 1.34
N PHE A 61 -3.58 -14.09 1.04
CA PHE A 61 -2.39 -13.71 1.78
C PHE A 61 -2.77 -12.99 3.08
N ASP A 62 -2.31 -13.51 4.21
CA ASP A 62 -2.50 -12.87 5.52
C ASP A 62 -1.42 -11.81 5.78
N TRP A 63 -1.83 -10.54 5.75
CA TRP A 63 -0.97 -9.40 6.02
C TRP A 63 -0.73 -9.12 7.51
N THR A 64 -1.36 -9.84 8.44
CA THR A 64 -1.35 -9.56 9.89
C THR A 64 0.06 -9.37 10.46
N SER A 65 1.02 -10.22 10.08
CA SER A 65 2.41 -10.11 10.57
C SER A 65 3.10 -8.82 10.11
N VAL A 66 2.85 -8.39 8.87
CA VAL A 66 3.37 -7.13 8.33
C VAL A 66 2.70 -5.94 9.00
N LEU A 67 1.37 -6.01 9.18
CA LEU A 67 0.60 -4.98 9.87
C LEU A 67 1.08 -4.80 11.32
N LYS A 68 1.33 -5.89 12.06
CA LYS A 68 1.92 -5.83 13.40
C LYS A 68 3.29 -5.16 13.41
N MET A 69 4.13 -5.45 12.41
CA MET A 69 5.45 -4.84 12.31
C MET A 69 5.35 -3.32 12.09
N ILE A 70 4.47 -2.88 11.18
CA ILE A 70 4.23 -1.46 10.92
C ILE A 70 3.69 -0.77 12.19
N ALA A 71 2.63 -1.32 12.80
CA ALA A 71 2.02 -0.77 14.00
C ALA A 71 3.02 -0.64 15.16
N THR A 72 3.89 -1.65 15.34
CA THR A 72 4.93 -1.61 16.39
C THR A 72 5.92 -0.46 16.18
N VAL A 73 6.33 -0.19 14.93
CA VAL A 73 7.23 0.93 14.62
C VAL A 73 6.53 2.29 14.78
N GLU A 74 5.24 2.36 14.45
CA GLU A 74 4.40 3.55 14.61
C GLU A 74 3.95 3.80 16.06
N GLY A 75 4.30 2.91 17.01
CA GLY A 75 3.81 2.99 18.40
C GLY A 75 2.29 2.77 18.53
N SER A 76 1.66 2.16 17.52
CA SER A 76 0.24 1.85 17.48
C SER A 76 -0.05 0.47 18.08
N GLY A 77 -1.20 0.32 18.75
CA GLY A 77 -1.64 -0.95 19.33
C GLY A 77 -2.11 -1.97 18.28
N TRP A 78 -2.03 -3.26 18.60
CA TRP A 78 -2.42 -4.35 17.68
C TRP A 78 -3.93 -4.62 17.61
N LEU A 79 -4.76 -3.92 18.39
CA LEU A 79 -6.21 -4.07 18.34
C LEU A 79 -6.82 -3.43 17.07
N GLN A 80 -6.09 -2.52 16.43
CA GLN A 80 -6.59 -1.71 15.32
C GLN A 80 -6.06 -2.17 13.95
N LEU A 81 -5.45 -3.36 13.84
CA LEU A 81 -4.84 -3.81 12.57
C LEU A 81 -5.86 -3.91 11.43
N LYS A 82 -7.08 -4.36 11.73
CA LYS A 82 -8.17 -4.42 10.76
C LYS A 82 -8.58 -3.02 10.30
N GLU A 83 -8.69 -2.06 11.22
CA GLU A 83 -9.02 -0.67 10.89
C GLU A 83 -7.91 -0.02 10.06
N MET A 84 -6.65 -0.26 10.40
CA MET A 84 -5.50 0.18 9.62
C MET A 84 -5.56 -0.33 8.17
N GLU A 85 -5.86 -1.62 7.98
CA GLU A 85 -5.98 -2.21 6.67
C GLU A 85 -7.19 -1.63 5.89
N GLN A 86 -8.36 -1.52 6.53
CA GLN A 86 -9.57 -0.96 5.90
C GLN A 86 -9.41 0.52 5.54
N HIS A 87 -8.80 1.31 6.43
CA HIS A 87 -8.49 2.72 6.18
C HIS A 87 -7.57 2.87 4.96
N THR A 88 -6.60 1.95 4.82
CA THR A 88 -5.73 1.91 3.65
C THR A 88 -6.51 1.55 2.38
N LYS A 89 -7.36 0.51 2.42
CA LYS A 89 -8.19 0.09 1.25
C LYS A 89 -9.07 1.21 0.72
N ALA A 90 -9.66 2.01 1.60
CA ALA A 90 -10.53 3.13 1.23
C ALA A 90 -9.82 4.22 0.40
N LYS A 91 -8.49 4.24 0.39
CA LYS A 91 -7.66 5.25 -0.28
C LYS A 91 -6.95 4.72 -1.52
N VAL A 92 -7.04 3.43 -1.80
CA VAL A 92 -6.24 2.77 -2.85
C VAL A 92 -6.98 2.71 -4.18
N SER A 93 -6.27 3.02 -5.26
CA SER A 93 -6.69 2.72 -6.64
C SER A 93 -5.55 2.05 -7.41
N ILE A 94 -5.86 1.04 -8.21
CA ILE A 94 -4.86 0.17 -8.87
C ILE A 94 -4.81 0.44 -10.37
N TYR A 95 -3.61 0.64 -10.91
CA TYR A 95 -3.38 1.01 -12.30
C TYR A 95 -2.36 0.09 -12.99
N GLN A 96 -2.51 -0.06 -14.30
CA GLN A 96 -1.48 -0.67 -15.13
C GLN A 96 -0.36 0.34 -15.41
N CYS A 97 0.87 -0.01 -15.08
CA CYS A 97 2.04 0.69 -15.60
C CYS A 97 2.32 0.29 -17.05
N LYS A 98 2.58 1.26 -17.92
CA LYS A 98 3.09 1.05 -19.28
C LYS A 98 4.46 1.72 -19.41
N ASN A 99 5.51 0.93 -19.56
CA ASN A 99 6.76 1.45 -20.08
C ASN A 99 6.63 1.62 -21.59
N LYS A 100 6.67 2.86 -22.09
CA LYS A 100 6.96 3.14 -23.50
C LYS A 100 8.45 2.86 -23.73
N ILE A 101 8.84 1.59 -23.82
CA ILE A 101 10.07 1.27 -24.53
C ILE A 101 9.71 1.41 -25.99
N SER A 102 9.92 2.61 -26.53
CA SER A 102 9.92 2.84 -27.97
C SER A 102 10.96 1.92 -28.58
N LYS A 103 10.51 0.81 -29.15
CA LYS A 103 11.30 0.09 -30.14
C LYS A 103 11.34 0.99 -31.37
N ASN A 104 12.46 1.71 -31.53
CA ASN A 104 12.90 2.14 -32.85
C ASN A 104 13.28 0.89 -33.66
#